data_AF-A0A3M1R4A1-F1
#
_entry.id   AF-A0A3M1R4A1-F1
#
_cell.length_a   1.000
_cell.length_b   1.000
_cell.length_c   1.000
_cell.angle_alpha   90.00
_cell.angle_beta   90.00
_cell.angle_gamma   90.00
#
_symmetry.space_group_name_H-M   'P 1'
#
loop_
_entity.id
_entity.type
_entity.pdbx_description
1 polymer ?
#
loop_
_entity_poly.entity_id
_entity_poly.type
_entity_poly.pdbx_seq_one_letter_code
_entity_poly.pdbx_strand_id
1 'polypeptide(L)'
;MGLNPEIALAEINDREGWYDPKVVEAFRRTLNIEEVHVVRQVKIADLKDGTVLADDVVSVQGTLLCSKGQVVTPAIRLRLRNYAINVGISRPIRVYVPAKQATQIDPANDALDDTSMQELSSLLE
;
A
#
# COMPACT_ATOMS: atom_id res chain seq x y z
N MET A 1 19.48 6.53 0.84
CA MET A 1 18.36 6.91 -0.06
C MET A 1 17.33 7.62 0.81
N GLY A 2 17.05 8.90 0.55
CA GLY A 2 16.11 9.68 1.36
C GLY A 2 14.70 9.12 1.20
N LEU A 3 14.03 8.86 2.31
CA LEU A 3 12.62 8.46 2.30
C LEU A 3 11.80 9.62 1.72
N ASN A 4 10.92 9.31 0.77
CA ASN A 4 9.97 10.27 0.23
C ASN A 4 9.21 10.93 1.41
N PRO A 5 9.01 12.25 1.39
CA PRO A 5 8.39 12.98 2.50
C PRO A 5 6.99 12.45 2.84
N GLU A 6 6.30 11.89 1.85
CA GLU A 6 4.99 11.26 1.96
C GLU A 6 5.04 9.96 2.78
N ILE A 7 6.07 9.13 2.58
CA ILE A 7 6.30 7.89 3.33
C ILE A 7 6.74 8.21 4.76
N ALA A 8 7.58 9.23 4.94
CA ALA A 8 7.98 9.70 6.26
C ALA A 8 6.77 10.18 7.08
N LEU A 9 5.83 10.89 6.45
CA LEU A 9 4.60 11.31 7.11
C LEU A 9 3.68 10.13 7.44
N ALA A 10 3.65 9.09 6.60
CA ALA A 10 2.92 7.85 6.89
C ALA A 10 3.47 7.14 8.13
N GLU A 11 4.79 7.02 8.27
CA GLU A 11 5.41 6.46 9.47
C GLU A 11 5.15 7.29 10.73
N ILE A 12 5.14 8.62 10.62
CA ILE A 12 4.82 9.51 11.74
C ILE A 12 3.37 9.31 12.19
N ASN A 13 2.44 9.12 11.25
CA ASN A 13 1.03 8.85 11.56
C ASN A 13 0.79 7.44 12.11
N ASP A 14 1.54 6.43 11.65
CA ASP A 14 1.45 5.05 12.16
C ASP A 14 1.86 4.96 13.64
N ARG A 15 2.77 5.84 14.09
CA ARG A 15 3.17 5.98 15.50
C ARG A 15 2.16 6.81 16.29
N GLU A 16 0.92 6.34 16.33
CA GLU A 16 -0.17 6.98 17.07
C GLU A 16 0.22 7.21 18.54
N GLY A 17 0.06 8.44 19.02
CA GLY A 17 0.35 8.82 20.42
C GLY A 17 1.79 9.27 20.73
N TRP A 18 2.73 9.19 19.77
CA TRP A 18 4.09 9.73 19.97
C TRP A 18 4.20 11.22 19.64
N TYR A 19 3.31 11.72 18.80
CA TYR A 19 3.30 13.11 18.34
C TYR A 19 1.91 13.72 18.56
N ASP A 20 1.89 14.99 18.98
CA ASP A 20 0.63 15.73 19.05
C ASP A 20 0.07 15.89 17.63
N PRO A 21 -1.19 15.50 17.37
CA PRO A 21 -1.78 15.56 16.03
C PRO A 21 -1.72 16.97 15.42
N LYS A 22 -1.72 18.02 16.25
CA LYS A 22 -1.59 19.42 15.76
C LYS A 22 -0.21 19.70 15.19
N VAL A 23 0.84 19.09 15.74
CA VAL A 23 2.23 19.26 15.26
C VAL A 23 2.40 18.53 13.93
N VAL A 24 1.86 17.32 13.81
CA VAL A 24 1.90 16.54 12.55
C VAL A 24 1.13 17.27 11.45
N GLU A 25 -0.04 17.85 11.78
CA GLU A 25 -0.82 18.62 10.81
C GLU A 25 -0.11 19.91 10.37
N ALA A 26 0.51 20.65 11.29
CA ALA A 26 1.28 21.84 10.96
C ALA A 26 2.47 21.50 10.04
N PHE A 27 3.18 20.41 10.34
CA PHE A 27 4.30 19.94 9.53
C PHE A 27 3.86 19.53 8.11
N ARG A 28 2.71 18.86 7.99
CA ARG A 28 2.09 18.53 6.70
C ARG A 28 1.84 19.78 5.86
N ARG A 29 1.30 20.84 6.46
CA ARG A 29 1.02 22.11 5.77
C ARG A 29 2.31 22.78 5.30
N THR A 30 3.37 22.75 6.11
CA THR A 30 4.68 23.32 5.73
C THR A 30 5.34 22.59 4.57
N LEU A 31 5.22 21.26 4.51
CA LEU A 31 5.78 20.45 3.43
C LEU A 31 4.93 20.42 2.16
N ASN A 32 3.77 21.09 2.16
CA ASN A 32 2.81 21.12 1.05
C ASN A 32 2.45 19.71 0.54
N ILE A 33 2.39 18.73 1.45
CA ILE A 33 2.05 17.34 1.13
C ILE A 33 0.53 17.25 1.00
N GLU A 34 0.06 17.20 -0.23
CA GLU A 34 -1.36 16.99 -0.55
C GLU A 34 -1.77 15.52 -0.41
N GLU A 35 -0.83 14.60 -0.67
CA GLU A 35 -1.10 13.16 -0.67
C GLU A 35 -0.58 12.48 0.61
N VAL A 36 -1.50 12.26 1.55
CA VAL A 36 -1.21 11.51 2.78
C VAL A 36 -1.08 10.03 2.42
N HIS A 37 0.01 9.38 2.82
CA HIS A 37 0.15 7.93 2.73
C HIS A 37 -0.17 7.29 4.09
N VAL A 38 -0.73 6.08 4.08
CA VAL A 38 -1.06 5.30 5.27
C VAL A 38 -0.51 3.88 5.14
N VAL A 39 -0.12 3.30 6.27
CA VAL A 39 0.33 1.91 6.34
C VAL A 39 -0.90 1.00 6.35
N ARG A 40 -0.98 0.06 5.41
CA ARG A 40 -2.04 -0.94 5.34
C ARG A 40 -1.47 -2.35 5.25
N GLN A 41 -2.18 -3.28 5.89
CA GLN A 41 -1.91 -4.71 5.78
C GLN A 41 -2.67 -5.27 4.59
N VAL A 42 -1.97 -5.82 3.61
CA VAL A 42 -2.55 -6.44 2.42
C VAL A 42 -2.10 -7.88 2.28
N LYS A 43 -2.93 -8.72 1.66
CA LYS A 43 -2.51 -10.07 1.27
C LYS A 43 -1.63 -9.96 0.02
N ILE A 44 -0.79 -10.97 -0.20
CA ILE A 44 0.07 -11.07 -1.39
C ILE A 44 -0.75 -11.02 -2.70
N ALA A 45 -1.98 -11.52 -2.67
CA ALA A 45 -2.89 -11.50 -3.81
C ALA A 45 -3.38 -10.08 -4.16
N ASP A 46 -3.52 -9.21 -3.15
CA ASP A 46 -4.02 -7.84 -3.27
C ASP A 46 -2.88 -6.81 -3.45
N LEU A 47 -1.63 -7.28 -3.60
CA LEU A 47 -0.45 -6.42 -3.73
C LEU A 47 -0.44 -5.73 -5.11
N LYS A 48 -0.59 -4.41 -5.12
CA LYS A 48 -0.57 -3.59 -6.33
C LYS A 48 0.85 -3.13 -6.69
N ASP A 49 1.13 -3.08 -7.99
CA ASP A 49 2.38 -2.49 -8.51
C ASP A 49 2.48 -1.01 -8.13
N GLY A 50 3.70 -0.53 -7.88
CA GLY A 50 3.96 0.86 -7.52
C GLY A 50 3.75 1.19 -6.03
N THR A 51 3.18 0.29 -5.24
CA THR A 51 3.13 0.43 -3.77
C THR A 51 4.51 0.24 -3.15
N VAL A 52 4.75 0.80 -1.96
CA VAL A 52 6.04 0.67 -1.26
C VAL A 52 5.89 -0.20 -0.03
N LEU A 53 6.82 -1.14 0.20
CA LEU A 53 6.82 -1.98 1.40
C LEU A 53 7.10 -1.15 2.65
N ALA A 54 6.23 -1.26 3.65
CA ALA A 54 6.40 -0.62 4.94
C ALA A 54 7.25 -1.44 5.92
N ASP A 55 7.32 -2.75 5.72
CA ASP A 55 8.05 -3.66 6.60
C ASP A 55 8.91 -4.66 5.79
N ASP A 56 9.85 -5.30 6.46
CA ASP A 56 10.73 -6.29 5.85
C ASP A 56 9.95 -7.60 5.60
N VAL A 57 9.92 -8.05 4.35
CA VAL A 57 9.21 -9.28 3.98
C VAL A 57 10.16 -10.46 4.09
N VAL A 58 9.92 -11.34 5.06
CA VAL A 58 10.72 -12.55 5.31
C VAL A 58 9.94 -13.83 4.99
N SER A 59 10.63 -14.84 4.48
CA SER A 59 10.08 -16.19 4.32
C SER A 59 9.88 -16.86 5.70
N VAL A 60 9.09 -17.92 5.76
CA VAL A 60 8.96 -18.74 6.99
C VAL A 60 10.29 -19.35 7.44
N GLN A 61 11.26 -19.46 6.54
CA GLN A 61 12.61 -19.95 6.81
C GLN A 61 13.55 -18.83 7.30
N GLY A 62 13.04 -17.60 7.47
CA GLY A 62 13.82 -16.44 7.92
C GLY A 62 14.66 -15.77 6.82
N THR A 63 14.43 -16.13 5.56
CA THR A 63 15.13 -15.49 4.43
C THR A 63 14.46 -14.17 4.08
N LEU A 64 15.21 -13.07 4.11
CA LEU A 64 14.74 -11.76 3.66
C LEU A 64 14.48 -11.79 2.15
N LEU A 65 13.21 -11.61 1.75
CA LEU A 65 12.79 -11.60 0.35
C LEU A 65 12.83 -10.19 -0.22
N CYS A 66 12.32 -9.23 0.55
CA CYS A 66 12.29 -7.81 0.18
C CYS A 66 12.50 -6.96 1.44
N SER A 67 13.23 -5.86 1.29
CA SER A 67 13.48 -4.93 2.39
C SER A 67 12.41 -3.85 2.44
N LYS A 68 12.19 -3.30 3.63
CA LYS A 68 11.35 -2.11 3.84
C LYS A 68 11.81 -0.95 2.96
N GLY A 69 10.86 -0.17 2.46
CA GLY A 69 11.10 0.95 1.55
C GLY A 69 11.30 0.56 0.08
N GLN A 70 11.24 -0.73 -0.28
CA GLN A 70 11.28 -1.13 -1.69
C GLN A 70 9.94 -0.94 -2.38
N VAL A 71 9.98 -0.40 -3.61
CA VAL A 71 8.83 -0.30 -4.50
C VAL A 71 8.48 -1.69 -5.04
N VAL A 72 7.22 -2.07 -4.92
CA VAL A 72 6.68 -3.30 -5.49
C VAL A 72 6.62 -3.15 -7.00
N THR A 73 7.49 -3.89 -7.68
CA THR A 73 7.48 -4.06 -9.13
C THR A 73 6.76 -5.36 -9.50
N PRO A 74 6.30 -5.53 -10.76
CA PRO A 74 5.69 -6.78 -11.19
C PRO A 74 6.61 -7.99 -11.01
N ALA A 75 7.92 -7.80 -11.12
CA ALA A 75 8.92 -8.83 -10.83
C ALA A 75 8.95 -9.22 -9.34
N ILE A 76 8.91 -8.24 -8.43
CA ILE A 76 8.85 -8.48 -6.98
C ILE A 76 7.53 -9.18 -6.62
N ARG A 77 6.39 -8.73 -7.17
CA ARG A 77 5.10 -9.38 -6.93
C ARG A 77 5.09 -10.83 -7.40
N LEU A 78 5.59 -11.10 -8.60
CA LEU A 78 5.65 -12.47 -9.13
C LEU A 78 6.54 -13.35 -8.25
N ARG A 79 7.70 -12.82 -7.82
CA ARG A 79 8.60 -13.51 -6.89
C ARG A 79 7.90 -13.81 -5.57
N LEU A 80 7.29 -12.82 -4.93
CA LEU A 80 6.57 -13.00 -3.67
C LEU A 80 5.43 -14.01 -3.81
N ARG A 81 4.67 -13.99 -4.92
CA ARG A 81 3.63 -14.99 -5.20
C ARG A 81 4.21 -16.40 -5.31
N ASN A 82 5.32 -16.57 -6.04
CA ASN A 82 5.98 -17.87 -6.18
C ASN A 82 6.52 -18.38 -4.83
N TYR A 83 7.07 -17.51 -3.99
CA TYR A 83 7.52 -17.89 -2.64
C TYR A 83 6.36 -18.21 -1.70
N ALA A 84 5.24 -17.49 -1.82
CA ALA A 84 4.03 -17.76 -1.03
C ALA A 84 3.48 -19.16 -1.28
N ILE A 85 3.54 -19.63 -2.53
CA ILE A 85 3.04 -20.95 -2.94
C ILE A 85 4.03 -22.06 -2.56
N ASN A 86 5.33 -21.84 -2.79
CA ASN A 86 6.33 -22.92 -2.69
C ASN A 86 6.98 -23.05 -1.29
N VAL A 87 7.20 -21.94 -0.59
CA VAL A 87 7.99 -21.91 0.67
C VAL A 87 7.15 -21.47 1.86
N GLY A 88 6.22 -20.55 1.64
CA GLY A 88 5.49 -19.85 2.70
C GLY A 88 6.19 -18.55 3.11
N ILE A 89 5.39 -17.51 3.26
CA ILE A 89 5.84 -16.16 3.65
C ILE A 89 5.18 -15.81 4.98
N SER A 90 5.92 -15.11 5.85
CA SER A 90 5.36 -14.58 7.10
C SER A 90 4.26 -13.56 6.79
N ARG A 91 3.01 -13.87 7.15
CA ARG A 91 1.83 -13.00 6.94
C ARG A 91 1.66 -12.09 8.17
N PRO A 92 1.18 -10.83 8.05
CA PRO A 92 0.75 -10.06 6.86
C PRO A 92 1.80 -9.06 6.31
N ILE A 93 1.71 -8.70 5.01
CA ILE A 93 2.59 -7.70 4.36
C ILE A 93 2.04 -6.30 4.61
N ARG A 94 2.90 -5.38 5.05
CA ARG A 94 2.57 -3.97 5.24
C ARG A 94 3.07 -3.14 4.07
N VAL A 95 2.20 -2.29 3.51
CA VAL A 95 2.51 -1.39 2.40
C VAL A 95 2.05 0.03 2.70
N TYR A 96 2.76 1.00 2.12
CA TYR A 96 2.30 2.38 2.04
C TYR A 96 1.35 2.52 0.86
N VAL A 97 0.13 2.98 1.14
CA VAL A 97 -0.86 3.35 0.13
C VAL A 97 -1.28 4.80 0.34
N PRO A 98 -1.56 5.56 -0.74
CA PRO A 98 -2.13 6.88 -0.58
C PRO A 98 -3.52 6.76 0.07
N ALA A 99 -3.80 7.61 1.06
CA ALA A 99 -5.04 7.64 1.83
C ALA A 99 -6.29 7.80 0.94
N LYS A 100 -6.13 8.41 -0.24
CA LYS A 100 -7.17 8.51 -1.27
C LYS A 100 -7.56 7.14 -1.86
N GLN A 101 -6.62 6.19 -1.92
CA GLN A 101 -6.86 4.80 -2.33
C GLN A 101 -7.18 3.88 -1.15
N ALA A 102 -6.89 4.26 0.09
CA ALA A 102 -7.17 3.44 1.26
C ALA A 102 -8.67 3.12 1.44
N THR A 103 -9.56 3.98 0.94
CA THR A 103 -11.03 3.76 0.91
C THR A 103 -11.49 2.72 -0.12
N GLN A 104 -10.63 2.29 -1.06
CA GLN A 104 -10.94 1.25 -2.04
C GLN A 104 -10.43 -0.14 -1.65
N ILE A 105 -9.66 -0.25 -0.56
CA ILE A 105 -9.05 -1.52 -0.12
C ILE A 105 -9.70 -1.94 1.21
N ASP A 106 -11.03 -1.89 1.25
CA ASP A 106 -11.84 -2.61 2.23
C ASP A 106 -12.29 -3.95 1.61
N PRO A 107 -12.46 -5.03 2.41
CA PRO A 107 -12.74 -6.39 1.92
C PRO A 107 -14.12 -6.57 1.25
N ALA A 108 -14.81 -5.47 0.93
CA ALA A 108 -16.12 -5.45 0.28
C ALA A 108 -16.06 -5.10 -1.22
N ASN A 109 -14.88 -5.15 -1.87
CA ASN A 109 -14.76 -4.90 -3.31
C ASN A 109 -15.19 -6.10 -4.19
N ASP A 110 -16.24 -6.83 -3.78
CA ASP A 110 -16.93 -7.84 -4.61
C ASP A 110 -18.29 -7.34 -5.14
N ALA A 111 -18.57 -6.03 -5.07
CA ALA A 111 -19.77 -5.50 -5.69
C ALA A 111 -19.55 -4.04 -6.08
N LEU A 112 -18.98 -3.78 -7.26
CA LEU A 112 -19.15 -2.57 -8.08
C LEU A 112 -18.48 -2.83 -9.46
N ASP A 113 -18.87 -3.95 -10.08
CA ASP A 113 -18.69 -4.29 -11.49
C ASP A 113 -20.09 -4.36 -12.11
N ASP A 114 -20.81 -3.22 -12.08
CA ASP A 114 -22.10 -3.10 -12.77
C ASP A 114 -22.39 -1.62 -13.03
N THR A 115 -21.50 -0.92 -13.74
CA THR A 115 -21.80 0.45 -14.22
C THR A 115 -21.14 0.77 -15.56
N SER A 116 -20.21 -0.05 -16.07
CA SER A 116 -19.55 0.23 -17.35
C SER A 116 -20.28 -0.31 -18.60
N MET A 117 -21.45 -0.94 -18.46
CA MET A 117 -22.22 -1.43 -19.63
C MET A 117 -23.26 -0.43 -20.19
N GLN A 118 -23.51 0.71 -19.54
CA GLN A 118 -24.49 1.68 -20.04
C GLN A 118 -23.94 2.69 -21.08
N GLU A 119 -22.64 2.94 -21.11
CA GLU A 119 -22.04 3.95 -22.01
C GLU A 119 -21.85 3.49 -23.47
N LEU A 120 -22.10 2.21 -23.78
CA LEU A 120 -21.98 1.69 -25.16
C LEU A 120 -23.31 1.60 -25.92
N SER A 121 -24.46 1.79 -25.26
CA SER A 121 -25.76 1.80 -25.98
C SER A 121 -26.09 3.15 -26.62
N SER A 122 -25.54 4.25 -26.10
CA SER A 122 -25.84 5.60 -26.60
C SER A 122 -25.06 6.02 -27.85
N LEU A 123 -24.21 5.13 -28.41
CA LEU A 123 -23.45 5.38 -29.64
C LEU A 123 -24.04 4.65 -30.88
N LEU A 124 -25.26 4.11 -30.77
CA LEU A 124 -25.93 3.42 -31.87
C LEU A 124 -27.39 3.85 -32.08
N GLU A 125 -27.73 5.09 -31.69
CA GLU A 125 -28.96 5.78 -32.14
C GLU A 125 -28.64 6.89 -33.15
#